data_AF-A0A1A0XJ97-F1
#
_entry.id   AF-A0A1A0XJ97-F1
#
_cell.length_a   1.000
_cell.length_b   1.000
_cell.length_c   1.000
_cell.angle_alpha   90.00
_cell.angle_beta   90.00
_cell.angle_gamma   90.00
#
_symmetry.space_group_name_H-M   'P 1'
#
loop_
_entity.id
_entity.type
_entity.pdbx_description
1 polymer ?
#
loop_
_entity_poly.entity_id
_entity_poly.type
_entity_poly.pdbx_seq_one_letter_code
_entity_poly.pdbx_strand_id
1 'polypeptide(L)'
;MSTTNGAGTLPPIQIEWTARQGDARRATLTSLATPRLWARTVGIAAVFATIFAAVCIATGSGWSLGLLIGVSVFLVCSVAWIGAALIAAYFQNRRMLAPGAKWGAGADDEFLRVDSPASTVLLRRDSIRSVTPVGGQLVMLKASPKTVRLLPAALFAQPVWTLESR
;
A
#
# COMPACT_ATOMS: atom_id res chain seq x y z
N MET A 1 5.70 -19.67 39.65
CA MET A 1 5.15 -20.71 38.76
C MET A 1 3.64 -20.73 38.89
N SER A 2 2.91 -20.15 37.92
CA SER A 2 1.67 -20.69 37.34
C SER A 2 1.17 -19.73 36.25
N THR A 3 0.55 -20.32 35.24
CA THR A 3 0.31 -19.89 33.86
C THR A 3 -0.76 -18.83 33.65
N THR A 4 -0.53 -17.91 32.71
CA THR A 4 -1.56 -17.11 32.02
C THR A 4 -1.50 -17.34 30.51
N ASN A 5 -2.30 -18.32 30.06
CA ASN A 5 -3.12 -18.33 28.85
C ASN A 5 -2.53 -17.76 27.54
N GLY A 6 -2.05 -18.65 26.66
CA GLY A 6 -2.20 -18.53 25.19
C GLY A 6 -1.44 -17.44 24.44
N ALA A 7 -0.63 -16.61 25.10
CA ALA A 7 0.28 -15.68 24.45
C ALA A 7 1.65 -16.35 24.27
N GLY A 8 1.79 -17.11 23.18
CA GLY A 8 3.09 -17.60 22.74
C GLY A 8 4.08 -16.43 22.71
N THR A 9 5.26 -16.65 23.29
CA THR A 9 6.42 -15.73 23.26
C THR A 9 6.47 -14.96 21.94
N LEU A 10 6.46 -13.62 21.99
CA LEU A 10 6.58 -12.83 20.76
C LEU A 10 7.84 -13.26 20.00
N PRO A 11 7.76 -13.43 18.67
CA PRO A 11 8.93 -13.77 17.88
C PRO A 11 10.08 -12.79 18.18
N PRO A 12 11.30 -13.28 18.39
CA PRO A 12 12.46 -12.41 18.58
C PRO A 12 12.70 -11.62 17.29
N ILE A 13 13.13 -10.36 17.44
CA ILE A 13 13.52 -9.53 16.30
C ILE A 13 14.81 -10.11 15.73
N GLN A 14 14.77 -10.51 14.47
CA GLN A 14 15.91 -11.11 13.76
C GLN A 14 16.57 -10.10 12.81
N ILE A 15 15.79 -9.14 12.31
CA ILE A 15 16.22 -8.13 11.35
C ILE A 15 15.86 -6.76 11.91
N GLU A 16 16.84 -5.88 12.00
CA GLU A 16 16.62 -4.47 12.28
C GLU A 16 16.97 -3.63 11.06
N TRP A 17 16.08 -2.69 10.73
CA TRP A 17 16.31 -1.73 9.68
C TRP A 17 16.05 -0.32 10.21
N THR A 18 16.95 0.60 9.90
CA THR A 18 16.79 2.01 10.27
C THR A 18 16.62 2.84 9.01
N ALA A 19 15.57 3.66 8.98
CA ALA A 19 15.28 4.53 7.86
C ALA A 19 16.39 5.58 7.70
N ARG A 20 16.89 5.72 6.47
CA ARG A 20 17.91 6.70 6.09
C ARG A 20 17.26 7.95 5.50
N GLN A 21 18.04 9.02 5.45
CA GLN A 21 17.63 10.25 4.80
C GLN A 21 17.34 9.98 3.31
N GLY A 22 16.12 10.31 2.88
CA GLY A 22 15.68 10.11 1.49
C GLY A 22 14.80 8.87 1.26
N ASP A 23 14.73 7.92 2.20
CA ASP A 23 13.88 6.73 2.04
C ASP A 23 12.39 7.08 1.99
N ALA A 24 11.94 8.04 2.79
CA ALA A 24 10.57 8.56 2.70
C ALA A 24 10.23 9.12 1.30
N ARG A 25 11.17 9.82 0.66
CA ARG A 25 10.98 10.39 -0.68
C ARG A 25 10.91 9.27 -1.71
N ARG A 26 11.83 8.31 -1.66
CA ARG A 26 11.88 7.19 -2.60
C ARG A 26 10.67 6.25 -2.44
N ALA A 27 10.20 6.00 -1.22
CA ALA A 27 8.96 5.27 -0.94
C ALA A 27 7.72 5.97 -1.54
N THR A 28 7.68 7.31 -1.50
CA THR A 28 6.59 8.09 -2.09
C THR A 28 6.64 8.11 -3.63
N LEU A 29 7.84 8.10 -4.22
CA LEU A 29 8.00 8.01 -5.68
C LEU A 29 7.70 6.60 -6.21
N THR A 30 7.99 5.57 -5.43
CA THR A 30 7.71 4.16 -5.82
C THR A 30 6.24 3.82 -5.68
N SER A 31 5.52 4.38 -4.69
CA SER A 31 4.06 4.27 -4.63
C SER A 31 3.40 4.95 -5.83
N LEU A 32 3.95 6.08 -6.30
CA LEU A 32 3.56 6.73 -7.55
C LEU A 32 3.82 5.86 -8.79
N ALA A 33 4.94 5.14 -8.84
CA ALA A 33 5.27 4.30 -9.99
C ALA A 33 4.45 2.99 -10.05
N THR A 34 3.54 2.75 -9.09
CA THR A 34 2.81 1.47 -9.01
C THR A 34 1.71 1.39 -10.08
N PRO A 35 1.84 0.53 -11.11
CA PRO A 35 0.94 0.53 -12.26
C PRO A 35 -0.51 0.14 -11.90
N ARG A 36 -0.71 -0.65 -10.83
CA ARG A 36 -2.05 -0.99 -10.32
C ARG A 36 -2.83 0.23 -9.83
N LEU A 37 -2.14 1.23 -9.29
CA LEU A 37 -2.78 2.46 -8.81
C LEU A 37 -3.33 3.26 -9.99
N TRP A 38 -2.56 3.34 -11.08
CA TRP A 38 -2.98 3.96 -12.34
C TRP A 38 -4.06 3.16 -13.07
N ALA A 39 -3.97 1.84 -13.11
CA ALA A 39 -4.96 0.99 -13.76
C ALA A 39 -6.37 1.15 -13.14
N ARG A 40 -6.44 1.33 -11.81
CA ARG A 40 -7.71 1.56 -11.12
C ARG A 40 -8.30 2.93 -11.43
N THR A 41 -7.46 3.97 -11.47
CA THR A 41 -7.86 5.32 -11.85
C THR A 41 -8.33 5.37 -13.31
N VAL A 42 -7.59 4.75 -14.23
CA VAL A 42 -7.96 4.65 -15.65
C VAL A 42 -9.23 3.83 -15.84
N GLY A 43 -9.42 2.74 -15.09
CA GLY A 43 -10.64 1.95 -15.15
C GLY A 43 -11.88 2.74 -14.71
N ILE A 44 -11.78 3.49 -13.61
CA ILE A 44 -12.85 4.39 -13.16
C ILE A 44 -13.11 5.48 -14.20
N ALA A 45 -12.05 6.05 -14.79
CA ALA A 45 -12.15 7.03 -15.87
C ALA A 45 -12.95 6.52 -17.06
N ALA A 46 -12.64 5.30 -17.51
CA ALA A 46 -13.30 4.68 -18.64
C ALA A 46 -14.80 4.45 -18.38
N VAL A 47 -15.17 4.03 -17.16
CA VAL A 47 -16.59 3.84 -16.79
C VAL A 47 -17.35 5.17 -16.84
N PHE A 48 -16.82 6.23 -16.22
CA PHE A 48 -17.46 7.54 -16.26
C PHE A 48 -17.57 8.09 -17.68
N ALA A 49 -16.49 7.98 -18.47
CA ALA A 49 -16.51 8.40 -19.88
C ALA A 49 -17.59 7.65 -20.68
N THR A 50 -17.77 6.35 -20.43
CA THR A 50 -18.78 5.52 -21.12
C THR A 50 -20.20 5.91 -20.73
N ILE A 51 -20.48 6.07 -19.43
CA ILE A 51 -21.81 6.51 -18.93
C ILE A 51 -22.14 7.89 -19.51
N PHE A 52 -21.19 8.80 -19.49
CA PHE A 52 -21.39 10.16 -19.97
C PHE A 52 -21.63 10.19 -21.48
N ALA A 53 -20.85 9.42 -22.25
CA ALA A 53 -21.07 9.25 -23.69
C ALA A 53 -22.48 8.72 -23.99
N ALA A 54 -22.97 7.72 -23.24
CA ALA A 54 -24.31 7.16 -23.41
C ALA A 54 -25.42 8.18 -23.11
N VAL A 55 -25.29 8.97 -22.04
CA VAL A 55 -26.26 10.03 -21.68
C VAL A 55 -26.27 11.16 -22.72
N CYS A 56 -25.10 11.55 -23.23
CA CYS A 56 -24.99 12.55 -24.29
C CYS A 56 -25.63 12.09 -25.61
N ILE A 57 -25.45 10.82 -26.00
CA ILE A 57 -26.10 10.24 -27.18
C ILE A 57 -27.63 10.26 -27.04
N ALA A 58 -28.14 10.00 -25.84
CA ALA A 58 -29.58 9.92 -25.58
C ALA A 58 -30.33 11.28 -25.56
N THR A 59 -29.63 12.40 -25.31
CA THR A 59 -30.27 13.71 -25.02
C THR A 59 -30.23 14.73 -26.17
N GLY A 60 -29.60 14.40 -27.29
CA GLY A 60 -29.87 15.02 -28.61
C GLY A 60 -29.34 16.44 -28.87
N SER A 61 -29.23 17.35 -27.89
CA SER A 61 -28.73 18.72 -28.14
C SER A 61 -27.87 19.26 -27.00
N GLY A 62 -26.59 19.53 -27.27
CA GLY A 62 -25.60 19.99 -26.27
C GLY A 62 -24.24 19.27 -26.31
N TRP A 63 -24.05 18.39 -27.30
CA TRP A 63 -22.90 17.49 -27.51
C TRP A 63 -21.56 18.00 -27.02
N SER A 64 -21.10 19.15 -27.51
CA SER A 64 -19.75 19.68 -27.21
C SER A 64 -19.64 20.27 -25.81
N LEU A 65 -20.67 21.02 -25.36
CA LEU A 65 -20.64 21.67 -24.05
C LEU A 65 -20.77 20.66 -22.91
N GLY A 66 -21.66 19.67 -23.07
CA GLY A 66 -21.82 18.57 -22.12
C GLY A 66 -20.55 17.74 -21.99
N LEU A 67 -19.96 17.30 -23.11
CA LEU A 67 -18.69 16.58 -23.11
C LEU A 67 -17.58 17.39 -22.46
N LEU A 68 -17.47 18.68 -22.79
CA LEU A 68 -16.42 19.55 -22.25
C LEU A 68 -16.55 19.72 -20.74
N ILE A 69 -17.77 19.91 -20.22
CA ILE A 69 -18.02 20.00 -18.77
C ILE A 69 -17.75 18.64 -18.10
N GLY A 70 -18.26 17.54 -18.66
CA GLY A 70 -18.08 16.20 -18.09
C GLY A 70 -16.62 15.77 -18.02
N VAL A 71 -15.87 15.94 -19.11
CA VAL A 71 -14.43 15.67 -19.16
C VAL A 71 -13.66 16.59 -18.22
N SER A 72 -14.01 17.88 -18.15
CA SER A 72 -13.34 18.84 -17.27
C SER A 72 -13.56 18.51 -15.79
N VAL A 73 -14.80 18.23 -15.37
CA VAL A 73 -15.11 17.82 -14.00
C VAL A 73 -14.41 16.49 -13.67
N PHE A 74 -14.43 15.53 -14.59
CA PHE A 74 -13.76 14.25 -14.41
C PHE A 74 -12.24 14.42 -14.21
N LEU A 75 -11.59 15.24 -15.04
CA LEU A 75 -10.16 15.54 -14.92
C LEU A 75 -9.84 16.22 -13.60
N VAL A 76 -10.61 17.24 -13.21
CA VAL A 76 -10.43 17.96 -11.94
C VAL A 76 -10.59 17.02 -10.75
N CYS A 77 -11.65 16.21 -10.73
CA CYS A 77 -11.88 15.24 -9.65
C CYS A 77 -10.79 14.17 -9.60
N SER A 78 -10.33 13.69 -10.76
CA SER A 78 -9.24 12.70 -10.83
C SER A 78 -7.93 13.26 -10.29
N VAL A 79 -7.57 14.49 -10.70
CA VAL A 79 -6.38 15.19 -10.19
C VAL A 79 -6.51 15.43 -8.69
N ALA A 80 -7.67 15.86 -8.20
CA ALA A 80 -7.91 16.07 -6.78
C ALA A 80 -7.76 14.76 -5.97
N TRP A 81 -8.30 13.65 -6.48
CA TRP A 81 -8.20 12.34 -5.81
C TRP A 81 -6.77 11.80 -5.80
N ILE A 82 -6.06 11.91 -6.93
CA ILE A 82 -4.64 11.57 -7.01
C ILE A 82 -3.83 12.43 -6.04
N GLY A 83 -4.11 13.74 -5.99
CA GLY A 83 -3.48 14.68 -5.07
C GLY A 83 -3.73 14.30 -3.60
N ALA A 84 -4.96 14.00 -3.22
CA ALA A 84 -5.31 13.57 -1.87
C ALA A 84 -4.61 12.26 -1.48
N ALA A 85 -4.59 11.27 -2.38
CA ALA A 85 -3.88 10.02 -2.16
C ALA A 85 -2.36 10.23 -1.99
N LEU A 86 -1.78 11.14 -2.78
CA LEU A 86 -0.37 11.49 -2.68
C LEU A 86 -0.02 12.21 -1.39
N ILE A 87 -0.86 13.16 -0.99
CA ILE A 87 -0.70 13.89 0.27
C ILE A 87 -0.77 12.91 1.44
N ALA A 88 -1.76 12.00 1.45
CA ALA A 88 -1.89 10.97 2.47
C ALA A 88 -0.65 10.06 2.53
N ALA A 89 -0.20 9.55 1.38
CA ALA A 89 1.00 8.72 1.28
C ALA A 89 2.27 9.48 1.73
N TYR A 90 2.40 10.75 1.34
CA TYR A 90 3.53 11.60 1.73
C TYR A 90 3.62 11.80 3.24
N PHE A 91 2.51 12.17 3.89
CA PHE A 91 2.47 12.35 5.34
C PHE A 91 2.72 11.03 6.08
N GLN A 92 2.09 9.94 5.62
CA GLN A 92 2.30 8.62 6.22
C GLN A 92 3.75 8.16 6.09
N ASN A 93 4.35 8.28 4.90
CA ASN A 93 5.74 7.89 4.66
C ASN A 93 6.72 8.76 5.43
N ARG A 94 6.50 10.08 5.52
CA ARG A 94 7.38 10.95 6.32
C ARG A 94 7.34 10.62 7.81
N ARG A 95 6.17 10.23 8.32
CA ARG A 95 6.03 9.85 9.74
C ARG A 95 6.65 8.48 10.03
N MET A 96 6.46 7.51 9.13
CA MET A 96 6.91 6.13 9.32
C MET A 96 8.37 5.89 8.90
N LEU A 97 8.92 6.72 8.01
CA LEU A 97 10.29 6.63 7.47
C LEU A 97 11.09 7.91 7.77
N ALA A 98 10.77 8.58 8.88
CA ALA A 98 11.57 9.70 9.37
C ALA A 98 13.03 9.23 9.58
N PRO A 99 14.05 10.05 9.31
CA PRO A 99 15.43 9.67 9.53
C PRO A 99 15.64 9.16 10.97
N GLY A 100 16.23 7.96 11.12
CA GLY A 100 16.42 7.32 12.42
C GLY A 100 15.24 6.48 12.92
N ALA A 101 14.13 6.42 12.17
CA ALA A 101 13.03 5.51 12.46
C ALA A 101 13.50 4.06 12.40
N LYS A 102 13.35 3.33 13.51
CA LYS A 102 13.71 1.92 13.62
C LYS A 102 12.53 1.03 13.25
N TRP A 103 12.84 0.00 12.50
CA TRP A 103 11.94 -1.07 12.14
C TRP A 103 12.58 -2.39 12.53
N GLY A 104 11.77 -3.31 13.04
CA GLY A 104 12.18 -4.66 13.37
C GLY A 104 11.34 -5.65 12.59
N ALA A 105 11.93 -6.74 12.15
CA ALA A 105 11.20 -7.91 11.69
C ALA A 105 11.73 -9.16 12.38
N GLY A 106 10.82 -10.08 12.70
CA GLY A 106 11.13 -11.38 13.27
C GLY A 106 10.06 -12.37 12.86
N ALA A 107 10.38 -13.65 12.83
CA ALA A 107 9.38 -14.68 12.59
C ALA A 107 9.69 -15.93 13.42
N ASP A 108 8.63 -16.59 13.85
CA ASP A 108 8.64 -17.95 14.39
C ASP A 108 7.81 -18.86 13.47
N ASP A 109 7.45 -20.06 13.92
CA ASP A 109 6.71 -21.05 13.14
C ASP A 109 5.24 -20.65 12.88
N GLU A 110 4.63 -19.82 13.73
CA GLU A 110 3.21 -19.45 13.63
C GLU A 110 2.99 -18.00 13.19
N PHE A 111 3.87 -17.10 13.60
CA PHE A 111 3.72 -15.66 13.53
C PHE A 111 4.93 -14.99 12.93
N LEU A 112 4.63 -13.88 12.30
CA LEU A 112 5.57 -12.94 11.79
C LEU A 112 5.33 -11.60 12.47
N ARG A 113 6.38 -11.09 13.09
CA ARG A 113 6.39 -9.81 13.79
C ARG A 113 7.03 -8.75 12.91
N VAL A 114 6.36 -7.62 12.80
CA VAL A 114 6.91 -6.39 12.24
C VAL A 114 6.72 -5.26 13.22
N ASP A 115 7.82 -4.76 13.75
CA ASP A 115 7.86 -3.56 14.56
C ASP A 115 8.07 -2.36 13.66
N SER A 116 7.17 -1.39 13.77
CA SER A 116 7.26 -0.10 13.12
C SER A 116 7.24 1.00 14.18
N PRO A 117 7.69 2.23 13.87
CA PRO A 117 7.64 3.36 14.80
C PRO A 117 6.25 3.68 15.34
N ALA A 118 5.19 3.26 14.63
CA ALA A 118 3.80 3.53 15.00
C ALA A 118 3.13 2.35 15.74
N SER A 119 3.59 1.12 15.52
CA SER A 119 2.93 -0.09 16.05
C SER A 119 3.76 -1.35 15.84
N THR A 120 3.56 -2.33 16.71
CA THR A 120 3.96 -3.73 16.48
C THR A 120 2.81 -4.48 15.83
N VAL A 121 3.10 -5.17 14.73
CA VAL A 121 2.13 -5.97 13.99
C VAL A 121 2.55 -7.42 14.06
N LEU A 122 1.64 -8.27 14.55
CA LEU A 122 1.78 -9.72 14.48
C LEU A 122 0.87 -10.24 13.36
N LEU A 123 1.45 -10.98 12.43
CA LEU A 123 0.81 -11.55 11.26
C LEU A 123 0.96 -13.07 11.35
N ARG A 124 -0.14 -13.80 11.38
CA ARG A 124 -0.04 -15.26 11.38
C ARG A 124 0.43 -15.75 10.00
N ARG A 125 1.39 -16.68 9.94
CA ARG A 125 1.99 -17.15 8.68
C ARG A 125 0.95 -17.72 7.70
N ASP A 126 0.00 -18.49 8.21
CA ASP A 126 -1.13 -19.06 7.45
C ASP A 126 -2.04 -18.00 6.78
N SER A 127 -2.07 -16.78 7.32
CA SER A 127 -2.88 -15.69 6.80
C SER A 127 -2.19 -14.95 5.63
N ILE A 128 -0.88 -15.11 5.47
CA ILE A 128 -0.11 -14.42 4.43
C ILE A 128 -0.43 -15.06 3.08
N ARG A 129 -1.24 -14.39 2.27
CA ARG A 129 -1.64 -14.88 0.94
C ARG A 129 -0.63 -14.55 -0.14
N SER A 130 0.02 -13.41 -0.04
CA SER A 130 1.00 -12.97 -1.05
C SER A 130 1.93 -11.90 -0.51
N VAL A 131 3.19 -12.00 -0.92
CA VAL A 131 4.23 -11.00 -0.71
C VAL A 131 4.66 -10.52 -2.09
N THR A 132 4.46 -9.25 -2.42
CA THR A 132 4.76 -8.72 -3.75
C THR A 132 5.69 -7.50 -3.64
N PRO A 133 6.86 -7.51 -4.28
CA PRO A 133 7.71 -6.32 -4.32
C PRO A 133 7.04 -5.20 -5.11
N VAL A 134 7.11 -3.98 -4.59
CA VAL A 134 6.54 -2.76 -5.19
C VAL A 134 7.66 -1.73 -5.33
N GLY A 135 8.09 -1.49 -6.56
CA GLY A 135 9.08 -0.45 -6.88
C GLY A 135 10.45 -0.62 -6.22
N GLY A 136 10.83 -1.84 -5.84
CA GLY A 136 12.17 -2.18 -5.31
C GLY A 136 12.46 -1.71 -3.87
N GLN A 137 11.63 -0.83 -3.30
CA GLN A 137 11.82 -0.31 -1.94
C GLN A 137 10.75 -0.73 -0.94
N LEU A 138 9.57 -1.09 -1.44
CA LEU A 138 8.46 -1.54 -0.62
C LEU A 138 8.07 -2.96 -1.00
N VAL A 139 7.53 -3.67 -0.02
CA VAL A 139 6.93 -4.98 -0.20
C VAL A 139 5.48 -4.85 0.25
N MET A 140 4.57 -5.21 -0.65
CA MET A 140 3.16 -5.32 -0.36
C MET A 140 2.88 -6.70 0.23
N LEU A 141 2.48 -6.71 1.49
CA LEU A 141 2.07 -7.91 2.20
C LEU A 141 0.55 -7.95 2.31
N LYS A 142 -0.05 -9.01 1.77
CA LYS A 142 -1.49 -9.25 1.81
C LYS A 142 -1.80 -10.39 2.78
N ALA A 143 -2.25 -10.04 3.98
CA ALA A 143 -2.63 -10.99 5.03
C ALA A 143 -4.12 -11.38 5.01
N SER A 144 -4.94 -10.63 4.28
CA SER A 144 -6.37 -10.90 4.15
C SER A 144 -6.90 -10.16 2.92
N PRO A 145 -8.04 -10.54 2.32
CA PRO A 145 -8.67 -9.79 1.24
C PRO A 145 -8.83 -8.28 1.55
N LYS A 146 -8.98 -7.93 2.84
CA LYS A 146 -9.17 -6.56 3.30
C LYS A 146 -7.90 -5.89 3.85
N THR A 147 -6.82 -6.64 4.07
CA THR A 147 -5.64 -6.13 4.78
C THR A 147 -4.41 -6.18 3.89
N VAL A 148 -4.05 -5.01 3.36
CA VAL A 148 -2.85 -4.78 2.57
C VAL A 148 -1.93 -3.87 3.37
N ARG A 149 -0.68 -4.28 3.56
CA ARG A 149 0.34 -3.46 4.23
C ARG A 149 1.54 -3.25 3.31
N LEU A 150 2.09 -2.04 3.32
CA LEU A 150 3.34 -1.71 2.65
C LEU A 150 4.44 -1.67 3.70
N LEU A 151 5.47 -2.48 3.50
CA LEU A 151 6.59 -2.64 4.43
C LEU A 151 7.92 -2.37 3.70
N PRO A 152 8.96 -1.87 4.38
CA PRO A 152 10.28 -1.70 3.75
C PRO A 152 10.81 -3.02 3.20
N ALA A 153 11.25 -3.03 1.93
CA ALA A 153 11.78 -4.23 1.28
C ALA A 153 13.03 -4.80 1.98
N ALA A 154 13.80 -3.94 2.66
CA ALA A 154 14.96 -4.34 3.44
C ALA A 154 14.61 -5.33 4.57
N LEU A 155 13.38 -5.29 5.09
CA LEU A 155 12.93 -6.27 6.08
C LEU A 155 12.81 -7.68 5.51
N PHE A 156 12.72 -7.81 4.18
CA PHE A 156 12.51 -9.07 3.45
C PHE A 156 13.78 -9.59 2.76
N ALA A 157 14.94 -8.99 3.01
CA ALA A 157 16.20 -9.35 2.35
C ALA A 157 16.84 -10.67 2.84
N GLN A 158 16.25 -11.33 3.84
CA GLN A 158 16.77 -12.56 4.45
C GLN A 158 15.73 -13.70 4.43
N PRO A 159 16.16 -14.97 4.54
CA PRO A 159 15.29 -16.15 4.37
C PRO A 159 14.21 -16.33 5.44
N VAL A 160 14.10 -15.43 6.43
CA VAL A 160 13.01 -15.41 7.42
C VAL A 160 11.62 -15.43 6.76
N TRP A 161 11.54 -14.91 5.52
CA TRP A 161 10.34 -14.80 4.70
C TRP A 161 10.21 -15.85 3.60
N THR A 162 11.05 -16.90 3.59
CA THR A 162 10.80 -18.05 2.71
C THR A 162 9.49 -18.71 3.14
N LEU A 163 8.40 -18.25 2.53
CA LEU A 163 7.16 -18.99 2.46
C LEU A 163 7.51 -20.20 1.58
N GLU A 164 7.84 -21.34 2.20
CA GLU A 164 7.87 -22.60 1.46
C GLU A 164 6.54 -22.72 0.74
N SER A 165 6.59 -22.65 -0.60
CA SER A 165 5.43 -22.89 -1.44
C SER A 165 4.98 -24.32 -1.19
N ARG A 166 3.91 -24.50 -0.43
CA ARG A 166 3.11 -25.71 -0.49
C ARG A 166 2.07 -25.57 -1.58
#